data_AF-A0A957RMN1-F1
#
_entry.id   AF-A0A957RMN1-F1
#
_cell.length_a   1.000
_cell.length_b   1.000
_cell.length_c   1.000
_cell.angle_alpha   90.00
_cell.angle_beta   90.00
_cell.angle_gamma   90.00
#
_symmetry.space_group_name_H-M   'P 1'
#
loop_
_entity.id
_entity.type
_entity.pdbx_description
1 polymer ?
#
loop_
_entity_poly.entity_id
_entity_poly.type
_entity_poly.pdbx_seq_one_letter_code
_entity_poly.pdbx_strand_id
1 'polypeptide(L)'
;MEQLTEDAGKGAPSVQVRWRSFELRPAGAPPMPPEYRARIEASRPQLYAVARERYQRTMNPGPFGINSRVALVGEKFAESMGRGTDFHEAVMRAYWSDALDISDRAVLVDCAVAAGLDGAL
;
A
#
# COMPACT_ATOMS: atom_id res chain seq x y z
N MET A 1 4.37 -5.90 15.03
CA MET A 1 5.82 -5.85 14.79
C MET A 1 6.15 -7.12 14.05
N GLU A 2 6.67 -7.01 12.84
CA GLU A 2 6.91 -8.16 11.99
C GLU A 2 8.37 -8.57 12.17
N GLN A 3 8.59 -9.84 12.53
CA GLN A 3 9.90 -10.44 12.39
C GLN A 3 9.98 -10.98 10.97
N LEU A 4 10.65 -10.23 10.09
CA LEU A 4 11.09 -10.79 8.83
C LEU A 4 12.25 -11.73 9.13
N THR A 5 11.94 -13.03 9.24
CA THR A 5 12.90 -14.08 8.91
C THR A 5 12.92 -14.22 7.39
N GLU A 6 13.27 -13.15 6.67
CA GLU A 6 13.83 -13.36 5.34
C GLU A 6 15.12 -14.14 5.53
N ASP A 7 15.31 -15.16 4.69
CA ASP A 7 16.46 -16.05 4.69
C ASP A 7 17.72 -15.22 4.37
N ALA A 8 18.22 -14.47 5.35
CA ALA A 8 19.28 -13.48 5.22
C ALA A 8 20.67 -14.13 4.99
N GLY A 9 20.68 -15.36 4.48
CA GLY A 9 21.82 -16.26 4.46
C GLY A 9 22.08 -16.84 5.85
N LYS A 10 22.55 -18.10 5.88
CA LYS A 10 23.03 -18.73 7.11
C LYS A 10 24.06 -17.82 7.80
N GLY A 11 23.72 -17.30 8.97
CA GLY A 11 24.63 -16.54 9.85
C GLY A 11 24.34 -15.05 10.00
N ALA A 12 23.32 -14.50 9.33
CA ALA A 12 22.91 -13.12 9.55
C ALA A 12 22.17 -12.95 10.90
N PRO A 13 22.36 -11.82 11.60
CA PRO A 13 21.64 -11.54 12.84
C PRO A 13 20.15 -11.31 12.59
N SER A 14 19.31 -11.64 13.57
CA SER A 14 17.86 -11.37 13.49
C SER A 14 17.58 -9.87 13.43
N VAL A 15 16.75 -9.45 12.48
CA VAL A 15 16.29 -8.06 12.36
C VAL A 15 14.79 -7.99 12.69
N GLN A 16 14.39 -6.92 13.38
CA GLN A 16 12.97 -6.59 13.57
C GLN A 16 12.58 -5.51 12.57
N VAL A 17 11.51 -5.74 11.82
CA VAL A 17 11.00 -4.76 10.86
C VAL A 17 9.74 -4.12 11.41
N ARG A 18 9.74 -2.79 11.36
CA ARG A 18 8.58 -1.98 11.73
C ARG A 18 8.20 -1.07 10.59
N TRP A 19 7.12 -1.42 9.92
CA TRP A 19 6.50 -0.60 8.89
C TRP A 19 6.02 0.74 9.46
N ARG A 20 6.30 1.81 8.72
CA ARG A 20 5.89 3.17 9.05
C ARG A 20 5.21 3.77 7.84
N SER A 21 3.88 3.71 7.83
CA SER A 21 3.06 4.46 6.90
C SER A 21 3.32 5.97 6.99
N PHE A 22 3.39 6.63 5.83
CA PHE A 22 3.53 8.08 5.72
C PHE A 22 2.80 8.59 4.47
N GLU A 23 2.39 9.86 4.50
CA GLU A 23 1.74 10.51 3.36
C GLU A 23 2.81 10.98 2.36
N LEU A 24 2.80 10.44 1.15
CA LEU A 24 3.64 10.93 0.04
C LEU A 24 3.31 12.39 -0.31
N ARG A 25 2.05 12.80 -0.12
CA ARG A 25 1.55 14.12 -0.44
C ARG A 25 0.49 14.51 0.60
N PRO A 26 0.87 15.19 1.68
CA PRO A 26 -0.06 15.46 2.77
C PRO A 26 -1.10 16.52 2.43
N ALA A 27 -2.17 16.57 3.23
CA ALA A 27 -3.20 17.60 3.10
C ALA A 27 -2.57 19.01 3.15
N GLY A 28 -2.94 19.87 2.20
CA GLY A 28 -2.38 21.22 2.06
C GLY A 28 -1.10 21.30 1.20
N ALA A 29 -0.57 20.18 0.70
CA ALA A 29 0.54 20.22 -0.26
C ALA A 29 0.15 20.97 -1.56
N PRO A 30 1.04 21.78 -2.15
CA PRO A 30 0.78 22.49 -3.42
C PRO A 30 0.35 21.53 -4.52
N PRO A 31 -0.58 21.85 -5.44
CA PRO A 31 -1.04 20.93 -6.49
C PRO A 31 0.11 20.31 -7.29
N MET A 32 -0.08 19.09 -7.81
CA MET A 32 0.91 18.45 -8.67
C MET A 32 1.07 19.26 -9.97
N PRO A 33 2.30 19.69 -10.34
CA PRO A 33 2.52 20.42 -11.57
C PRO A 33 2.09 19.60 -12.81
N PRO A 34 1.49 20.22 -13.85
CA PRO A 34 1.04 19.50 -15.05
C PRO A 34 2.16 18.75 -15.76
N GLU A 35 3.36 19.32 -15.87
CA GLU A 35 4.50 18.66 -16.51
C GLU A 35 4.96 17.42 -15.74
N TYR A 36 4.89 17.46 -14.41
CA TYR A 36 5.21 16.30 -13.56
C TYR A 36 4.18 15.18 -13.72
N ARG A 37 2.89 15.54 -13.80
CA ARG A 37 1.82 14.58 -14.12
C ARG A 37 2.03 13.93 -15.48
N ALA A 38 2.33 14.72 -16.52
CA ALA A 38 2.58 14.20 -17.85
C ALA A 38 3.76 13.20 -17.88
N ARG A 39 4.81 13.47 -17.10
CA ARG A 39 5.94 12.54 -16.96
C ARG A 39 5.54 11.22 -16.30
N ILE A 40 4.69 11.26 -15.26
CA ILE A 40 4.17 10.03 -14.63
C ILE A 40 3.41 9.20 -15.67
N GLU A 41 2.47 9.82 -16.39
CA GLU A 41 1.68 9.13 -17.41
C GLU A 41 2.57 8.54 -18.51
N ALA A 42 3.55 9.29 -19.00
CA ALA A 42 4.48 8.82 -20.02
C ALA A 42 5.36 7.65 -19.54
N SER A 43 5.68 7.59 -18.24
CA SER A 43 6.51 6.53 -17.65
C SER A 43 5.75 5.24 -17.31
N ARG A 44 4.41 5.29 -17.21
CA ARG A 44 3.57 4.14 -16.79
C ARG A 44 3.78 2.87 -17.62
N PRO A 45 3.82 2.92 -18.96
CA PRO A 45 4.02 1.71 -19.77
C PRO A 45 5.34 1.00 -19.43
N GLN A 46 6.41 1.76 -19.22
CA GLN A 46 7.71 1.21 -18.84
C GLN A 46 7.67 0.60 -17.44
N LEU A 47 7.02 1.28 -16.47
CA LEU A 47 6.82 0.73 -15.12
C LEU A 47 6.11 -0.63 -15.17
N TYR A 48 5.03 -0.73 -15.95
CA TYR A 48 4.26 -1.98 -16.06
C TYR A 48 5.05 -3.08 -16.78
N ALA A 49 5.83 -2.73 -17.81
CA ALA A 49 6.73 -3.68 -18.46
C ALA A 49 7.76 -4.24 -17.46
N VAL A 50 8.40 -3.37 -16.66
CA VAL A 50 9.37 -3.78 -15.63
C VAL A 50 8.73 -4.68 -14.58
N ALA A 51 7.54 -4.34 -14.08
CA ALA A 51 6.81 -5.16 -13.12
C ALA A 51 6.54 -6.57 -13.66
N ARG A 52 6.09 -6.68 -14.91
CA ARG A 52 5.79 -7.95 -15.56
C ARG A 52 7.06 -8.76 -15.83
N GLU A 53 8.06 -8.14 -16.44
CA GLU A 53 9.22 -8.84 -17.00
C GLU A 53 10.26 -9.19 -15.94
N ARG A 54 10.46 -8.34 -14.93
CA ARG A 54 11.47 -8.58 -13.89
C ARG A 54 10.90 -9.21 -12.63
N TYR A 55 9.68 -8.85 -12.28
CA TYR A 55 9.08 -9.25 -11.00
C TYR A 55 7.92 -10.23 -11.15
N GLN A 56 7.54 -10.58 -12.39
CA GLN A 56 6.42 -11.49 -12.66
C GLN A 56 5.14 -11.02 -11.94
N ARG A 57 4.90 -9.70 -11.98
CA ARG A 57 3.73 -9.06 -11.39
C ARG A 57 3.00 -8.23 -12.44
N THR A 58 1.70 -8.42 -12.51
CA THR A 58 0.81 -7.56 -13.30
C THR A 58 0.33 -6.43 -12.39
N MET A 59 0.59 -5.19 -12.78
CA MET A 59 0.09 -4.02 -12.06
C MET A 59 -1.27 -3.63 -12.61
N ASN A 60 -2.21 -3.37 -11.71
CA ASN A 60 -3.54 -2.86 -12.02
C ASN A 60 -3.93 -1.88 -10.90
N PRO A 61 -3.32 -0.69 -10.89
CA PRO A 61 -3.51 0.27 -9.81
C PRO A 61 -4.91 0.87 -9.82
N GLY A 62 -5.42 1.20 -8.63
CA GLY A 62 -6.64 1.98 -8.46
C GLY A 62 -6.52 3.42 -8.95
N PRO A 63 -7.54 4.25 -8.67
CA PRO A 63 -7.60 5.62 -9.19
C PRO A 63 -6.40 6.46 -8.74
N PHE A 64 -5.81 7.20 -9.69
CA PHE A 64 -4.65 8.03 -9.43
C PHE A 64 -5.03 9.35 -8.75
N GLY A 65 -4.26 9.76 -7.74
CA GLY A 65 -4.45 11.06 -7.06
C GLY A 65 -5.47 11.05 -5.93
N ILE A 66 -5.86 9.86 -5.46
CA ILE A 66 -6.70 9.68 -4.27
C ILE A 66 -5.97 10.11 -2.99
N ASN A 67 -6.74 10.33 -1.92
CA ASN A 67 -6.22 10.60 -0.59
C ASN A 67 -6.08 9.31 0.22
N SER A 68 -4.84 8.83 0.39
CA SER A 68 -4.56 7.60 1.14
C SER A 68 -4.58 7.76 2.67
N ARG A 69 -4.77 8.98 3.21
CA ARG A 69 -4.71 9.23 4.66
C ARG A 69 -5.59 8.28 5.48
N VAL A 70 -6.81 8.02 5.02
CA VAL A 70 -7.74 7.12 5.73
C VAL A 70 -7.21 5.68 5.78
N ALA A 71 -6.60 5.18 4.71
CA ALA A 71 -5.94 3.88 4.68
C ALA A 71 -4.75 3.83 5.65
N LEU A 72 -3.92 4.90 5.68
CA LEU A 72 -2.76 5.00 6.57
C LEU A 72 -3.15 5.05 8.05
N VAL A 73 -4.26 5.74 8.38
CA VAL A 73 -4.85 5.73 9.72
C VAL A 73 -5.39 4.34 10.07
N GLY A 74 -6.06 3.67 9.12
CA GLY A 74 -6.53 2.29 9.27
C GLY A 74 -5.38 1.32 9.60
N GLU A 75 -4.22 1.47 8.95
CA GLU A 75 -3.03 0.68 9.25
C GLU A 75 -2.57 0.87 10.71
N LYS A 76 -2.64 2.10 11.26
CA LYS A 76 -2.29 2.35 12.67
C LYS A 76 -3.28 1.73 13.65
N PHE A 77 -4.56 1.73 13.31
CA PHE A 77 -5.55 1.00 14.08
C PHE A 77 -5.27 -0.51 14.04
N ALA A 78 -5.06 -1.08 12.85
CA ALA A 78 -4.72 -2.49 12.70
C ALA A 78 -3.42 -2.87 13.43
N GLU A 79 -2.38 -2.02 13.38
CA GLU A 79 -1.13 -2.20 14.13
C GLU A 79 -1.40 -2.32 15.64
N SER A 80 -2.30 -1.50 16.20
CA SER A 80 -2.68 -1.55 17.61
C SER A 80 -3.41 -2.85 18.02
N MET A 81 -4.02 -3.52 17.04
CA MET A 81 -4.70 -4.81 17.21
C MET A 81 -3.82 -6.01 16.81
N GLY A 82 -2.54 -5.78 16.49
CA GLY A 82 -1.62 -6.83 16.05
C GLY A 82 -1.83 -7.31 14.61
N ARG A 83 -2.69 -6.65 13.82
CA ARG A 83 -3.04 -7.00 12.42
C ARG A 83 -2.49 -6.02 11.39
N GLY A 84 -1.48 -5.23 11.76
CA GLY A 84 -0.92 -4.18 10.90
C GLY A 84 -0.35 -4.69 9.58
N THR A 85 0.41 -5.79 9.60
CA THR A 85 0.97 -6.41 8.38
C THR A 85 -0.14 -6.92 7.46
N ASP A 86 -1.05 -7.74 7.97
CA ASP A 86 -2.16 -8.29 7.18
C ASP A 86 -3.03 -7.18 6.55
N PHE A 87 -3.31 -6.11 7.30
CA PHE A 87 -4.05 -4.96 6.80
C PHE A 87 -3.27 -4.22 5.71
N HIS A 88 -1.97 -4.01 5.93
CA HIS A 88 -1.09 -3.38 4.95
C HIS A 88 -1.08 -4.17 3.63
N GLU A 89 -0.92 -5.49 3.69
CA GLU A 89 -0.98 -6.37 2.53
C GLU A 89 -2.33 -6.29 1.81
N ALA A 90 -3.44 -6.32 2.56
CA ALA A 90 -4.78 -6.21 2.01
C ALA A 90 -5.00 -4.88 1.26
N VAL A 91 -4.56 -3.75 1.84
CA VAL A 91 -4.63 -2.42 1.21
C VAL A 91 -3.74 -2.35 -0.04
N MET A 92 -2.52 -2.88 0.03
CA MET A 92 -1.60 -2.88 -1.10
C MET A 92 -2.14 -3.70 -2.27
N ARG A 93 -2.75 -4.86 -1.99
CA ARG A 93 -3.43 -5.68 -3.00
C ARG A 93 -4.64 -4.96 -3.60
N ALA A 94 -5.52 -4.43 -2.75
CA ALA A 94 -6.71 -3.71 -3.18
C ALA A 94 -6.36 -2.59 -4.16
N TYR A 95 -5.34 -1.79 -3.85
CA TYR A 95 -4.93 -0.70 -4.73
C TYR A 95 -4.11 -1.19 -5.93
N TRP A 96 -3.05 -1.97 -5.76
CA TRP A 96 -2.08 -2.24 -6.83
C TRP A 96 -2.44 -3.41 -7.76
N SER A 97 -3.38 -4.26 -7.36
CA SER A 97 -3.79 -5.46 -8.12
C SER A 97 -5.27 -5.47 -8.46
N ASP A 98 -6.13 -5.02 -7.55
CA ASP A 98 -7.59 -5.12 -7.74
C ASP A 98 -8.22 -3.84 -8.31
N ALA A 99 -7.42 -2.80 -8.57
CA ALA A 99 -7.85 -1.49 -9.06
C ALA A 99 -8.92 -0.79 -8.20
N LEU A 100 -8.91 -1.01 -6.88
CA LEU A 100 -9.87 -0.42 -5.96
C LEU A 100 -9.42 0.95 -5.43
N ASP A 101 -10.39 1.79 -5.06
CA ASP A 101 -10.16 3.08 -4.42
C ASP A 101 -10.01 2.92 -2.89
N ILE A 102 -8.79 2.96 -2.40
CA ILE A 102 -8.50 2.86 -0.95
C ILE A 102 -8.79 4.16 -0.18
N SER A 103 -9.36 5.19 -0.82
CA SER A 103 -9.98 6.32 -0.12
C SER A 103 -11.46 6.07 0.18
N ASP A 104 -12.06 5.04 -0.41
CA ASP A 104 -13.41 4.57 -0.07
C ASP A 104 -13.39 3.77 1.23
N ARG A 105 -14.28 4.15 2.15
CA ARG A 105 -14.44 3.47 3.44
C ARG A 105 -14.89 2.02 3.28
N ALA A 106 -15.75 1.71 2.30
CA ALA A 106 -16.21 0.35 2.09
C ALA A 106 -15.05 -0.59 1.73
N VAL A 107 -14.18 -0.14 0.81
CA VAL A 107 -12.95 -0.87 0.44
C VAL A 107 -12.05 -1.10 1.66
N LEU A 108 -11.91 -0.10 2.54
CA LEU A 108 -11.11 -0.25 3.76
C LEU A 108 -11.72 -1.19 4.79
N VAL A 109 -13.06 -1.28 4.87
CA VAL A 109 -13.75 -2.29 5.70
C VAL A 109 -13.46 -3.68 5.15
N ASP A 110 -13.54 -3.87 3.83
CA ASP A 110 -13.21 -5.16 3.20
C ASP A 110 -11.75 -5.56 3.47
N CYS A 111 -10.81 -4.61 3.40
CA CYS A 111 -9.42 -4.83 3.78
C CYS A 111 -9.28 -5.20 5.26
N ALA A 112 -10.04 -4.56 6.16
CA ALA A 112 -10.03 -4.87 7.60
C ALA A 112 -10.53 -6.29 7.87
N VAL A 113 -11.63 -6.69 7.23
CA VAL A 113 -12.18 -8.05 7.35
C VAL A 113 -11.21 -9.09 6.79
N ALA A 114 -10.59 -8.82 5.64
CA ALA A 114 -9.55 -9.69 5.06
C ALA A 114 -8.35 -9.84 6.00
N ALA A 115 -8.00 -8.77 6.71
CA ALA A 115 -7.00 -8.76 7.78
C ALA A 115 -7.53 -9.26 9.12
N GLY A 116 -8.69 -9.93 9.15
CA GLY A 116 -9.32 -10.55 10.32
C GLY A 116 -9.63 -9.60 11.48
N LEU A 117 -9.92 -8.34 11.18
CA LEU A 117 -10.52 -7.37 12.10
C LEU A 117 -12.06 -7.41 11.97
N ASP A 118 -12.74 -6.84 12.96
CA ASP A 118 -14.19 -6.66 12.89
C ASP A 118 -14.55 -5.60 11.84
N GLY A 119 -15.52 -5.94 10.98
CA GLY A 119 -16.06 -5.06 9.95
C GLY A 119 -17.30 -4.29 10.38
N ALA A 120 -17.82 -4.53 11.60
CA ALA A 120 -18.93 -3.77 12.16
C ALA A 120 -18.52 -2.31 12.38
N LEU A 121 -19.30 -1.39 11.81
CA LEU A 121 -19.20 0.06 12.03
C LEU A 121 -20.22 0.51 13.06
#